data_AF-A0A7C2N2W6-F1
#
_entry.id   AF-A0A7C2N2W6-F1
#
_cell.length_a   1.000
_cell.length_b   1.000
_cell.length_c   1.000
_cell.angle_alpha   90.00
_cell.angle_beta   90.00
_cell.angle_gamma   90.00
#
_symmetry.space_group_name_H-M   'P 1'
#
loop_
_entity.id
_entity.type
_entity.pdbx_description
1 polymer ?
#
loop_
_entity_poly.entity_id
_entity_poly.type
_entity_poly.pdbx_seq_one_letter_code
_entity_poly.pdbx_strand_id
1 'polypeptide(L)'
;MSKRIIKRRSRSKKRDITCKRATDLIIDYLDGELDPGINSAFEEHLGECPDCVAFLKTYKKTVQIFKSVYRDMSSKKMNKRVEKTIKERIKGKGQ
;
A
#
# COMPACT_ATOMS: atom_id res chain seq x y z
N MET A 1 -15.30 14.59 -15.02
CA MET A 1 -15.20 13.83 -16.28
C MET A 1 -13.93 13.00 -16.26
N SER A 2 -14.04 11.67 -16.19
CA SER A 2 -13.08 10.69 -16.74
C SER A 2 -13.58 9.29 -16.37
N LYS A 3 -14.54 8.79 -17.16
CA LYS A 3 -15.05 7.42 -17.08
C LYS A 3 -13.95 6.47 -17.57
N ARG A 4 -13.29 5.72 -16.68
CA ARG A 4 -12.50 4.55 -17.10
C ARG A 4 -13.45 3.37 -17.25
N ILE A 5 -13.90 3.18 -18.49
CA ILE A 5 -14.70 2.03 -18.92
C ILE A 5 -13.81 0.79 -18.86
N ILE A 6 -14.12 -0.12 -17.94
CA ILE A 6 -13.48 -1.43 -17.84
C ILE A 6 -13.95 -2.26 -19.04
N LYS A 7 -13.11 -2.33 -20.07
CA LYS A 7 -13.39 -3.04 -21.32
C LYS A 7 -13.42 -4.55 -21.07
N ARG A 8 -14.62 -5.12 -20.99
CA ARG A 8 -14.86 -6.56 -21.12
C ARG A 8 -14.31 -7.04 -22.47
N ARG A 9 -13.31 -7.93 -22.45
CA ARG A 9 -12.96 -8.80 -23.58
C ARG A 9 -12.64 -10.20 -23.05
N SER A 10 -13.50 -11.16 -23.42
CA SER A 10 -13.24 -12.59 -23.26
C SER A 10 -12.30 -13.07 -24.37
N ARG A 11 -11.37 -13.97 -24.02
CA ARG A 11 -11.01 -15.20 -24.73
C ARG A 11 -9.79 -15.84 -24.06
N SER A 12 -9.94 -17.13 -23.78
CA SER A 12 -9.03 -17.99 -23.03
C SER A 12 -7.65 -18.11 -23.72
N LYS A 13 -6.59 -17.75 -23.00
CA LYS A 13 -5.21 -18.17 -23.25
C LYS A 13 -4.55 -18.14 -21.87
N LYS A 14 -3.94 -19.25 -21.44
CA LYS A 14 -3.24 -19.38 -20.14
C LYS A 14 -2.49 -18.08 -19.89
N ARG A 15 -2.98 -17.25 -18.96
CA ARG A 15 -2.41 -15.91 -18.75
C ARG A 15 -1.11 -16.15 -18.02
N ASP A 16 0.02 -16.09 -18.74
CA ASP A 16 1.32 -16.01 -18.09
C ASP A 16 1.25 -14.87 -17.09
N ILE A 17 1.31 -15.22 -15.81
CA ILE A 17 1.35 -14.24 -14.74
C ILE A 17 2.70 -13.55 -14.82
N THR A 18 2.72 -12.37 -15.43
CA THR A 18 3.95 -11.57 -15.44
C THR A 18 4.22 -11.04 -14.05
N CYS A 19 5.50 -10.82 -13.71
CA CYS A 19 5.88 -10.24 -12.43
C CYS A 19 5.13 -8.93 -12.16
N LYS A 20 4.92 -8.10 -13.19
CA LYS A 20 4.14 -6.86 -13.08
C LYS A 20 2.70 -7.13 -12.62
N ARG A 21 2.02 -8.08 -13.26
CA ARG A 21 0.62 -8.39 -12.94
C ARG A 21 0.46 -8.98 -11.54
N ALA A 22 1.42 -9.76 -11.08
CA ALA A 22 1.46 -10.26 -9.71
C ALA A 22 1.61 -9.11 -8.71
N THR A 23 2.53 -8.17 -8.97
CA THR A 23 2.74 -7.02 -8.09
C THR A 23 1.53 -6.09 -8.06
N ASP A 24 0.93 -5.78 -9.21
CA ASP A 24 -0.28 -4.94 -9.29
C ASP A 24 -1.42 -5.55 -8.44
N LEU A 25 -1.64 -6.87 -8.55
CA LEU A 25 -2.64 -7.59 -7.75
C LEU A 25 -2.36 -7.48 -6.24
N ILE A 26 -1.11 -7.57 -5.84
CA ILE A 26 -0.70 -7.48 -4.43
C ILE A 26 -0.87 -6.05 -3.91
N ILE A 27 -0.57 -5.03 -4.72
CA ILE A 27 -0.81 -3.63 -4.36
C ILE A 27 -2.31 -3.41 -4.14
N ASP A 28 -3.14 -3.77 -5.11
CA ASP A 28 -4.59 -3.63 -5.03
C ASP A 28 -5.17 -4.39 -3.82
N TYR A 29 -4.61 -5.58 -3.50
CA TYR A 29 -4.99 -6.35 -2.30
C TYR A 29 -4.64 -5.61 -1.01
N LEU A 30 -3.45 -5.01 -0.93
CA LEU A 30 -3.01 -4.29 0.26
C LEU A 30 -3.75 -2.97 0.48
N ASP A 31 -4.16 -2.32 -0.59
CA ASP A 31 -4.97 -1.09 -0.55
C ASP A 31 -6.47 -1.37 -0.42
N GLY A 32 -6.89 -2.64 -0.53
CA GLY A 32 -8.30 -3.04 -0.41
C GLY A 32 -9.17 -2.64 -1.60
N GLU A 33 -8.54 -2.41 -2.76
CA GLU A 33 -9.19 -1.94 -4.00
C GLU A 33 -9.49 -3.10 -4.98
N LEU A 34 -9.24 -4.34 -4.58
CA LEU A 34 -9.60 -5.51 -5.38
C LEU A 34 -11.11 -5.69 -5.51
N ASP A 35 -11.54 -6.07 -6.71
CA ASP A 35 -12.89 -6.57 -6.93
C ASP A 35 -13.15 -7.78 -6.01
N PRO A 36 -14.32 -7.87 -5.35
CA PRO A 36 -14.61 -8.89 -4.35
C PRO A 36 -14.46 -10.33 -4.88
N GLY A 37 -14.76 -10.57 -6.17
CA GLY A 37 -14.58 -11.89 -6.78
C GLY A 37 -13.10 -12.26 -6.93
N ILE A 38 -12.25 -11.28 -7.22
CA ILE A 38 -10.80 -11.47 -7.32
C ILE A 38 -10.19 -11.61 -5.93
N ASN A 39 -10.67 -10.83 -4.96
CA ASN A 39 -10.20 -10.90 -3.58
C ASN A 39 -10.44 -12.30 -2.99
N SER A 40 -11.65 -12.85 -3.13
CA SER A 40 -11.95 -14.20 -2.62
C SER A 40 -11.07 -15.28 -3.25
N ALA A 41 -10.85 -15.22 -4.57
CA ALA A 41 -9.98 -16.18 -5.26
C ALA A 41 -8.50 -16.02 -4.86
N PHE A 42 -8.07 -14.79 -4.56
CA PHE A 42 -6.72 -14.53 -4.08
C PHE A 42 -6.52 -15.02 -2.64
N GLU A 43 -7.52 -14.85 -1.77
CA GLU A 43 -7.49 -15.38 -0.41
C GLU A 43 -7.50 -16.91 -0.38
N GLU A 44 -8.28 -17.56 -1.25
CA GLU A 44 -8.23 -19.01 -1.46
C GLU A 44 -6.82 -19.47 -1.85
N HIS A 45 -6.21 -18.80 -2.84
CA HIS A 45 -4.84 -19.09 -3.26
C HIS A 45 -3.81 -18.91 -2.14
N LEU A 46 -3.95 -17.87 -1.30
CA LEU A 46 -3.10 -17.67 -0.13
C LEU A 46 -3.28 -18.78 0.92
N GLY A 47 -4.44 -19.43 0.97
CA GLY A 47 -4.68 -20.61 1.80
C GLY A 47 -3.96 -21.86 1.30
N GLU A 48 -3.80 -22.00 -0.02
CA GLU A 48 -3.21 -23.18 -0.65
C GLU A 48 -1.70 -23.06 -0.93
N CYS A 49 -1.18 -21.83 -1.05
CA CYS A 49 0.19 -21.57 -1.49
C CYS A 49 1.05 -20.86 -0.42
N PRO A 50 1.89 -21.59 0.35
CA PRO A 50 2.73 -21.00 1.40
C PRO A 50 3.82 -20.05 0.85
N ASP A 51 4.31 -20.29 -0.36
CA ASP A 51 5.29 -19.41 -1.03
C ASP A 51 4.71 -18.03 -1.31
N CYS A 52 3.46 -17.96 -1.78
CA CYS A 52 2.77 -16.70 -2.01
C CYS A 52 2.50 -15.94 -0.70
N VAL A 53 2.21 -16.65 0.39
CA VAL A 53 2.12 -16.05 1.74
C VAL A 53 3.47 -15.49 2.18
N ALA A 54 4.56 -16.21 1.98
CA ALA A 54 5.91 -15.75 2.31
C ALA A 54 6.31 -14.52 1.49
N PHE A 55 6.00 -14.50 0.19
CA PHE A 55 6.20 -13.36 -0.68
C PHE A 55 5.42 -12.14 -0.20
N LEU A 56 4.12 -12.30 0.09
CA LEU A 56 3.26 -11.23 0.58
C LEU A 56 3.76 -10.65 1.91
N LYS A 57 4.24 -11.49 2.83
CA LYS A 57 4.85 -11.05 4.10
C LYS A 57 6.10 -10.19 3.85
N THR A 58 6.96 -10.61 2.93
CA THR A 58 8.18 -9.87 2.57
C THR A 58 7.82 -8.53 1.93
N TYR A 59 6.89 -8.53 0.98
CA TYR A 59 6.44 -7.32 0.31
C TYR A 59 5.82 -6.31 1.30
N LYS A 60 4.96 -6.78 2.22
CA LYS A 60 4.40 -5.95 3.31
C LYS A 60 5.49 -5.28 4.14
N LYS A 61 6.56 -6.02 4.51
CA LYS A 61 7.70 -5.45 5.25
C LYS A 61 8.42 -4.38 4.44
N THR A 62 8.69 -4.61 3.16
CA THR A 62 9.33 -3.62 2.29
C THR A 62 8.53 -2.32 2.22
N VAL A 63 7.20 -2.42 2.05
CA VAL A 63 6.31 -1.25 2.04
C VAL A 63 6.32 -0.52 3.40
N GLN A 64 6.31 -1.25 4.52
CA GLN A 64 6.38 -0.66 5.86
C GLN A 64 7.70 0.08 6.09
N ILE A 65 8.84 -0.52 5.73
CA ILE A 65 10.16 0.11 5.84
C ILE A 65 10.18 1.40 5.01
N PHE A 66 9.69 1.35 3.77
CA PHE A 66 9.65 2.53 2.90
C PHE A 66 8.77 3.64 3.50
N LYS A 67 7.59 3.30 4.04
CA LYS A 67 6.71 4.24 4.74
C LYS A 67 7.40 4.84 5.98
N SER A 68 8.16 4.05 6.75
CA SER A 68 8.90 4.53 7.92
C SER A 68 10.01 5.50 7.52
N VAL A 69 10.83 5.14 6.54
CA VAL A 69 11.92 5.99 6.02
C VAL A 69 11.36 7.29 5.47
N TYR A 70 10.28 7.22 4.69
CA TYR A 70 9.60 8.42 4.17
C TYR A 70 9.07 9.32 5.30
N ARG A 71 8.47 8.73 6.34
CA ARG A 71 8.00 9.48 7.51
C ARG A 71 9.15 10.15 8.25
N ASP A 72 10.28 9.48 8.44
CA ASP A 72 11.47 10.05 9.10
C ASP A 72 12.07 11.19 8.30
N MET A 73 12.14 11.06 6.97
CA MET A 73 12.58 12.14 6.08
C MET A 73 11.63 13.34 6.13
N SER A 74 10.32 13.11 6.17
CA SER A 74 9.31 14.16 6.24
C SER A 74 9.28 14.87 7.60
N SER A 75 9.40 14.11 8.70
CA SER A 75 9.44 14.62 10.07
C SER A 75 10.58 15.62 10.29
N LYS A 76 11.77 15.34 9.73
CA LYS A 76 12.95 16.23 9.83
C LYS A 76 12.74 17.60 9.16
N LYS A 77 11.83 17.73 8.18
CA LYS A 77 11.61 18.97 7.43
C LYS A 77 10.34 19.72 7.85
N MET A 78 9.28 19.02 8.26
CA MET A 78 7.98 19.63 8.60
C MET A 78 7.84 20.08 10.06
N ASN A 79 8.56 19.46 11.01
CA ASN A 79 8.27 19.68 12.43
C ASN A 79 9.02 20.87 13.06
N LYS A 80 10.07 21.42 12.45
CA LYS A 80 10.81 22.55 13.05
C LYS A 80 9.96 23.81 13.28
N ARG A 81 9.04 24.12 12.35
CA ARG A 81 8.23 25.35 12.43
C ARG A 81 7.08 25.19 13.42
N VAL A 82 6.45 24.01 13.44
CA VAL A 82 5.36 23.68 14.37
C VAL A 82 5.89 23.56 15.80
N GLU A 83 7.03 22.90 16.02
CA GLU A 83 7.67 22.79 17.33
C GLU A 83 8.08 24.14 17.92
N LYS A 84 8.57 25.07 17.08
CA LYS A 84 8.91 26.43 17.52
C LYS A 84 7.67 27.15 18.05
N THR A 85 6.57 27.14 17.30
CA THR A 85 5.31 27.80 17.69
C THR A 85 4.68 27.18 18.95
N ILE A 86 4.77 25.85 19.12
CA ILE A 86 4.26 25.18 20.33
C ILE A 86 5.12 25.56 21.55
N LYS A 87 6.46 25.56 21.43
CA LYS A 87 7.36 25.94 22.54
C LYS A 87 7.21 27.40 22.97
N GLU A 88 7.01 28.32 22.03
CA GLU A 88 6.78 29.75 22.31
C GLU A 88 5.46 29.97 23.11
N ARG A 89 4.40 29.21 22.80
CA ARG A 89 3.11 29.30 23.51
C ARG A 89 3.12 28.65 24.89
N ILE A 90 3.91 27.60 25.10
CA ILE A 90 4.05 26.95 26.42
C ILE A 90 4.82 27.86 27.40
N LYS A 91 5.82 28.63 26.94
CA LYS A 91 6.54 29.59 27.77
C LYS A 91 5.72 30.84 28.15
N GLY A 92 4.69 31.18 27.38
CA GLY A 92 3.84 32.36 27.63
C GLY A 92 2.64 32.15 28.57
N LYS A 93 2.42 30.93 29.09
CA LYS A 93 1.30 30.60 30.00
C LYS A 93 1.75 30.33 31.45
N GLY A 94 2.78 31.02 31.89
CA GLY A 94 3.34 30.89 33.25
C GLY A 94 3.57 32.23 33.96
N GLN A 95 2.81 33.27 33.60
CA GLN A 95 2.73 34.52 34.36
C GLN A 95 1.27 34.83 34.68
#